data_AF-A0AAJ0HPU8-F1
#
_entry.id   AF-A0AAJ0HPU8-F1
#
_cell.length_a   1.000
_cell.length_b   1.000
_cell.length_c   1.000
_cell.angle_alpha   90.00
_cell.angle_beta   90.00
_cell.angle_gamma   90.00
#
_symmetry.space_group_name_H-M   'P 1'
#
loop_
_entity.id
_entity.type
_entity.pdbx_description
1 polymer ?
#
loop_
_entity_poly.entity_id
_entity_poly.type
_entity_poly.pdbx_seq_one_letter_code
_entity_poly.pdbx_strand_id
1 'polypeptide(L)'
;MQLSLAATLLACTAAVQAFSDSSPLIIFSSSNSISTYPHGETNLMTNTQALAQAKQLLQECPTSRYILVSQPNTHYADIRDAGPGGKWHMPNLAHFVTDVFKTKMAYTVSEVIGQVSGTALGDYVTATCAEQGKTVSVERVELTHLPGLKEMNKREEVVADNDHELGQLLETLDNDWTVILFSDPNEFQTYEPEFIEAVHTDIIVSDLKRHVQNKRVFISQRVSNSTNNLPLFEKYQFFTPGIFMALIALVVILSILTVGLKALASLEVSYGAFDKENGPAAQRKP
;
A
#
# COMPACT_ATOMS: atom_id res chain seq x y z
N MET A 1 18.98 -8.13 38.89
CA MET A 1 18.84 -8.46 37.45
C MET A 1 17.51 -7.90 36.95
N GLN A 2 17.50 -6.67 36.43
CA GLN A 2 16.38 -6.14 35.62
C GLN A 2 16.94 -5.13 34.60
N LEU A 3 17.76 -5.66 33.69
CA LEU A 3 17.91 -5.15 32.33
C LEU A 3 17.10 -6.19 31.55
N SER A 4 16.03 -5.91 30.82
CA SER A 4 15.94 -5.01 29.69
C SER A 4 14.50 -5.10 29.16
N LEU A 5 13.68 -4.07 29.38
CA LEU A 5 12.33 -3.94 28.78
C LEU A 5 12.19 -2.69 27.90
N ALA A 6 13.29 -1.96 27.67
CA ALA A 6 13.30 -0.71 26.91
C ALA A 6 13.87 -0.85 25.48
N ALA A 7 14.11 -2.07 25.00
CA ALA A 7 14.74 -2.31 23.69
C ALA A 7 13.79 -2.81 22.59
N THR A 8 12.47 -2.88 22.84
CA THR A 8 11.50 -3.46 21.89
C THR A 8 10.59 -2.46 21.18
N LEU A 9 10.76 -1.14 21.37
CA LEU A 9 9.88 -0.12 20.78
C LEU A 9 10.51 0.75 19.69
N LEU A 10 11.68 0.37 19.17
CA LEU A 10 12.39 1.11 18.10
C LEU A 10 12.53 0.34 16.78
N ALA A 11 11.72 -0.71 16.55
CA ALA A 11 11.74 -1.50 15.32
C ALA A 11 10.67 -1.10 14.28
N CYS A 12 9.96 0.02 14.47
CA CYS A 12 8.82 0.38 13.60
C CYS A 12 9.05 1.58 12.66
N THR A 13 10.23 2.18 12.60
CA THR A 13 10.49 3.32 11.68
C THR A 13 11.06 2.91 10.32
N ALA A 14 11.24 1.61 10.05
CA ALA A 14 11.67 1.10 8.75
C ALA A 14 10.51 0.89 7.74
N ALA A 15 9.33 1.46 7.99
CA ALA A 15 8.15 1.27 7.14
C ALA A 15 7.87 2.42 6.14
N VAL A 16 8.89 3.20 5.74
CA VAL A 16 8.72 4.30 4.77
C VAL A 16 9.17 3.93 3.34
N GLN A 17 9.56 2.68 3.09
CA GLN A 17 10.00 2.18 1.77
C GLN A 17 9.20 0.95 1.30
N ALA A 18 7.96 0.78 1.77
CA ALA A 18 7.22 -0.48 1.63
C ALA A 18 6.68 -0.80 0.21
N PHE A 19 6.85 0.09 -0.79
CA PHE A 19 6.26 -0.05 -2.13
C PHE A 19 7.22 0.34 -3.27
N SER A 20 8.54 0.33 -3.05
CA SER A 20 9.49 0.65 -4.13
C SER A 20 9.52 -0.40 -5.25
N ASP A 21 9.11 -1.64 -4.94
CA ASP A 21 9.08 -2.78 -5.86
C ASP A 21 7.64 -3.18 -6.23
N SER A 22 6.69 -2.24 -6.16
CA SER A 22 5.33 -2.47 -6.63
C SER A 22 5.08 -1.82 -7.98
N SER A 23 4.16 -2.41 -8.73
CA SER A 23 3.80 -1.93 -10.07
C SER A 23 2.31 -2.09 -10.34
N PRO A 24 1.72 -1.24 -11.20
CA PRO A 24 0.30 -1.33 -11.50
C PRO A 24 0.00 -2.52 -12.41
N LEU A 25 -1.20 -3.06 -12.25
CA LEU A 25 -1.79 -4.03 -13.17
C LEU A 25 -3.16 -3.51 -13.62
N ILE A 26 -3.28 -3.18 -14.89
CA ILE A 26 -4.51 -2.66 -15.49
C ILE A 26 -4.92 -3.60 -16.62
N ILE A 27 -6.14 -4.12 -16.56
CA ILE A 27 -6.72 -4.99 -17.58
C ILE A 27 -7.99 -4.32 -18.07
N PHE A 28 -8.13 -4.12 -19.36
CA PHE A 28 -9.35 -3.56 -19.94
C PHE A 28 -9.61 -4.15 -21.32
N SER A 29 -10.88 -4.27 -21.69
CA SER A 29 -11.30 -4.99 -22.89
C SER A 29 -12.53 -4.36 -23.53
N SER A 30 -12.76 -4.68 -24.80
CA SER A 30 -14.01 -4.40 -25.49
C SER A 30 -15.17 -5.36 -25.12
N SER A 31 -14.89 -6.45 -24.39
CA SER A 31 -15.89 -7.43 -23.97
C SER A 31 -16.42 -7.21 -22.55
N ASN A 32 -17.72 -7.44 -22.37
CA ASN A 32 -18.40 -7.36 -21.07
C ASN A 32 -18.00 -8.47 -20.08
N SER A 33 -17.27 -9.50 -20.51
CA SER A 33 -16.89 -10.64 -19.64
C SER A 33 -15.77 -10.32 -18.65
N ILE A 34 -15.09 -9.17 -18.77
CA ILE A 34 -14.10 -8.70 -17.76
C ILE A 34 -14.80 -8.02 -16.56
N SER A 35 -16.14 -8.03 -16.50
CA SER A 35 -16.88 -7.37 -15.42
C SER A 35 -16.51 -7.90 -14.04
N THR A 36 -15.82 -7.08 -13.25
CA THR A 36 -15.62 -7.30 -11.81
C THR A 36 -16.30 -6.18 -11.01
N TYR A 37 -16.96 -6.60 -9.93
CA TYR A 37 -17.66 -5.79 -8.93
C TYR A 37 -16.76 -5.69 -7.68
N PRO A 38 -16.74 -4.60 -6.87
CA PRO A 38 -17.30 -3.27 -7.09
C PRO A 38 -16.25 -2.30 -7.67
N HIS A 39 -16.75 -1.12 -8.05
CA HIS A 39 -16.10 0.06 -8.66
C HIS A 39 -14.94 0.70 -7.87
N GLY A 40 -14.08 -0.11 -7.25
CA GLY A 40 -12.99 0.35 -6.39
C GLY A 40 -11.66 -0.17 -6.89
N GLU A 41 -10.71 0.74 -7.03
CA GLU A 41 -9.31 0.41 -7.20
C GLU A 41 -8.87 -0.42 -6.01
N THR A 42 -8.37 -1.62 -6.28
CA THR A 42 -7.73 -2.36 -5.21
C THR A 42 -6.34 -1.80 -5.04
N ASN A 43 -6.12 -1.13 -3.93
CA ASN A 43 -4.90 -0.34 -3.73
C ASN A 43 -3.63 -1.20 -3.67
N LEU A 44 -3.72 -2.47 -3.23
CA LEU A 44 -2.55 -3.31 -3.02
C LEU A 44 -2.89 -4.80 -3.11
N MET A 45 -2.10 -5.57 -3.87
CA MET A 45 -2.17 -7.04 -3.91
C MET A 45 -0.77 -7.66 -4.04
N THR A 46 -0.62 -8.94 -3.72
CA THR A 46 0.59 -9.71 -4.08
C THR A 46 0.52 -10.15 -5.54
N ASN A 47 1.67 -10.42 -6.17
CA ASN A 47 1.73 -10.97 -7.52
C ASN A 47 0.92 -12.26 -7.69
N THR A 48 0.92 -13.15 -6.69
CA THR A 48 0.14 -14.40 -6.70
C THR A 48 -1.36 -14.15 -6.73
N GLN A 49 -1.85 -13.16 -5.96
CA GLN A 49 -3.27 -12.78 -5.92
C GLN A 49 -3.68 -12.08 -7.21
N ALA A 50 -2.87 -11.11 -7.67
CA ALA A 50 -3.13 -10.36 -8.90
C ALA A 50 -3.15 -11.29 -10.12
N LEU A 51 -2.18 -12.20 -10.24
CA LEU A 51 -2.14 -13.19 -11.32
C LEU A 51 -3.30 -14.18 -11.24
N ALA A 52 -3.71 -14.63 -10.06
CA ALA A 52 -4.86 -15.53 -9.92
C ALA A 52 -6.15 -14.86 -10.41
N GLN A 53 -6.37 -13.59 -10.04
CA GLN A 53 -7.53 -12.83 -10.50
C GLN A 53 -7.46 -12.53 -12.01
N ALA A 54 -6.30 -12.13 -12.52
CA ALA A 54 -6.11 -11.92 -13.95
C ALA A 54 -6.39 -13.20 -14.75
N LYS A 55 -5.88 -14.35 -14.31
CA LYS A 55 -6.16 -15.65 -14.94
C LYS A 55 -7.64 -15.99 -14.92
N GLN A 56 -8.33 -15.75 -13.81
CA GLN A 56 -9.78 -15.97 -13.70
C GLN A 56 -10.56 -15.09 -14.69
N LEU A 57 -10.19 -13.82 -14.86
CA LEU A 57 -10.83 -12.91 -15.82
C LEU A 57 -10.59 -13.32 -17.28
N LEU A 58 -9.43 -13.88 -17.57
CA LEU A 58 -9.02 -14.29 -18.91
C LEU A 58 -9.45 -15.73 -19.25
N GLN A 59 -9.94 -16.49 -18.28
CA GLN A 59 -10.29 -17.90 -18.44
C GLN A 59 -11.37 -18.12 -19.51
N GLU A 60 -12.34 -17.21 -19.65
CA GLU A 60 -13.41 -17.33 -20.63
C GLU A 60 -12.98 -16.94 -22.06
N CYS A 61 -11.74 -16.48 -22.22
CA CYS A 61 -11.20 -15.95 -23.48
C CYS A 61 -12.11 -14.85 -24.04
N PRO A 62 -12.16 -13.68 -23.35
CA PRO A 62 -13.08 -12.57 -23.64
C PRO A 62 -13.02 -12.09 -25.09
N THR A 63 -11.83 -12.10 -25.68
CA THR A 63 -11.56 -11.56 -27.02
C THR A 63 -10.61 -12.46 -27.81
N SER A 64 -10.47 -12.18 -29.11
CA SER A 64 -9.53 -12.89 -30.00
C SER A 64 -8.15 -12.26 -30.02
N ARG A 65 -8.04 -10.95 -29.76
CA ARG A 65 -6.78 -10.20 -29.74
C ARG A 65 -6.41 -9.79 -28.31
N TYR A 66 -5.19 -10.06 -27.89
CA TYR A 66 -4.62 -9.67 -26.60
C TYR A 66 -3.36 -8.86 -26.82
N ILE A 67 -3.24 -7.74 -26.12
CA ILE A 67 -2.09 -6.86 -26.20
C ILE A 67 -1.52 -6.72 -24.80
N LEU A 68 -0.30 -7.22 -24.64
CA LEU A 68 0.46 -7.20 -23.40
C LEU A 68 1.43 -6.03 -23.47
N VAL A 69 1.11 -4.96 -22.77
CA VAL A 69 1.92 -3.75 -22.71
C VAL A 69 2.76 -3.79 -21.44
N SER A 70 4.08 -3.89 -21.61
CA SER A 70 5.05 -3.78 -20.53
C SER A 70 5.62 -2.37 -20.49
N GLN A 71 5.52 -1.71 -19.35
CA GLN A 71 6.22 -0.44 -19.10
C GLN A 71 7.04 -0.58 -17.81
N PRO A 72 8.36 -0.86 -17.92
CA PRO A 72 9.18 -1.11 -16.76
C PRO A 72 9.36 0.11 -15.85
N ASN A 73 9.47 -0.15 -14.54
CA ASN A 73 9.66 0.87 -13.50
C ASN A 73 8.49 1.86 -13.37
N THR A 74 7.28 1.43 -13.73
CA THR A 74 6.04 2.21 -13.59
C THR A 74 5.38 1.97 -12.25
N HIS A 75 4.97 3.04 -11.58
CA HIS A 75 4.13 3.03 -10.39
C HIS A 75 2.75 3.57 -10.74
N TYR A 76 1.73 3.30 -9.91
CA TYR A 76 0.39 3.81 -10.16
C TYR A 76 0.34 5.35 -10.21
N ALA A 77 1.17 6.00 -9.39
CA ALA A 77 1.28 7.45 -9.33
C ALA A 77 1.70 8.09 -10.68
N ASP A 78 2.45 7.37 -11.52
CA ASP A 78 2.84 7.85 -12.85
C ASP A 78 1.69 7.80 -13.86
N ILE A 79 0.63 7.05 -13.56
CA ILE A 79 -0.56 6.92 -14.39
C ILE A 79 -1.63 7.90 -13.91
N ARG A 80 -1.88 7.91 -12.59
CA ARG A 80 -2.91 8.76 -11.98
C ARG A 80 -2.59 9.09 -10.52
N ASP A 81 -2.96 10.30 -10.12
CA ASP A 81 -2.95 10.68 -8.72
C ASP A 81 -3.89 9.78 -7.88
N ALA A 82 -3.46 9.52 -6.64
CA ALA A 82 -4.24 8.79 -5.67
C ALA A 82 -5.50 9.58 -5.23
N GLY A 83 -6.60 8.86 -5.04
CA GLY A 83 -7.85 9.42 -4.52
C GLY A 83 -8.95 9.66 -5.57
N PRO A 84 -10.18 9.94 -5.13
CA PRO A 84 -11.32 10.16 -6.01
C PRO A 84 -11.14 11.45 -6.82
N GLY A 85 -11.10 11.33 -8.15
CA GLY A 85 -10.91 12.46 -9.07
C GLY A 85 -9.45 12.89 -9.26
N GLY A 86 -8.49 12.03 -8.94
CA GLY A 86 -7.07 12.27 -9.21
C GLY A 86 -6.79 12.58 -10.69
N LYS A 87 -5.81 13.45 -10.94
CA LYS A 87 -5.38 13.82 -12.29
C LYS A 87 -4.73 12.62 -12.99
N TRP A 88 -5.07 12.40 -14.25
CA TRP A 88 -4.37 11.45 -15.11
C TRP A 88 -3.10 12.09 -15.67
N HIS A 89 -1.98 11.39 -15.51
CA HIS A 89 -0.69 11.73 -16.10
C HIS A 89 -0.53 11.13 -17.49
N MET A 90 -1.33 10.10 -17.79
CA MET A 90 -1.45 9.45 -19.10
C MET A 90 -2.83 9.76 -19.71
N PRO A 91 -3.03 10.94 -20.34
CA PRO A 91 -4.33 11.35 -20.87
C PRO A 91 -4.87 10.47 -22.00
N ASN A 92 -4.01 9.93 -22.88
CA ASN A 92 -4.47 9.04 -23.93
C ASN A 92 -4.98 7.72 -23.34
N LEU A 93 -4.22 7.13 -22.41
CA LEU A 93 -4.69 5.96 -21.66
C LEU A 93 -6.01 6.26 -20.94
N ALA A 94 -6.10 7.41 -20.27
CA ALA A 94 -7.31 7.84 -19.56
C ALA A 94 -8.53 7.92 -20.49
N HIS A 95 -8.37 8.41 -21.72
CA HIS A 95 -9.46 8.48 -22.69
C HIS A 95 -10.06 7.10 -22.96
N PHE A 96 -9.23 6.11 -23.31
CA PHE A 96 -9.70 4.74 -23.55
C PHE A 96 -10.26 4.09 -22.29
N VAL A 97 -9.52 4.22 -21.19
CA VAL A 97 -9.83 3.53 -19.95
C VAL A 97 -11.10 4.11 -19.29
N THR A 98 -11.33 5.43 -19.34
CA THR A 98 -12.56 6.03 -18.78
C THR A 98 -13.81 5.66 -19.56
N ASP A 99 -13.74 5.54 -20.88
CA ASP A 99 -14.87 5.09 -21.69
C ASP A 99 -15.19 3.61 -21.46
N VAL A 100 -14.16 2.78 -21.30
CA VAL A 100 -14.29 1.36 -20.98
C VAL A 100 -14.70 1.13 -19.50
N PHE A 101 -14.31 2.03 -18.60
CA PHE A 101 -14.75 2.00 -17.20
C PHE A 101 -16.24 2.35 -17.05
N LYS A 102 -16.77 3.25 -17.90
CA LYS A 102 -18.22 3.51 -17.94
C LYS A 102 -19.01 2.25 -18.33
N THR A 103 -18.41 1.37 -19.13
CA THR A 103 -19.02 0.10 -19.57
C THR A 103 -18.67 -1.11 -18.69
N LYS A 104 -17.93 -0.92 -17.58
CA LYS A 104 -17.54 -1.98 -16.62
C LYS A 104 -16.63 -3.08 -17.19
N MET A 105 -15.87 -2.80 -18.23
CA MET A 105 -15.02 -3.80 -18.90
C MET A 105 -13.54 -3.65 -18.51
N ALA A 106 -13.25 -3.16 -17.30
CA ALA A 106 -11.90 -2.88 -16.83
C ALA A 106 -11.70 -3.29 -15.37
N TYR A 107 -10.50 -3.77 -15.07
CA TYR A 107 -10.01 -4.23 -13.79
C TYR A 107 -8.66 -3.56 -13.50
N THR A 108 -8.47 -3.08 -12.27
CA THR A 108 -7.26 -2.31 -11.92
C THR A 108 -6.82 -2.61 -10.50
N VAL A 109 -5.54 -2.92 -10.38
CA VAL A 109 -4.80 -2.99 -9.12
C VAL A 109 -3.75 -1.90 -9.16
N SER A 110 -3.80 -0.99 -8.19
CA SER A 110 -2.87 0.14 -8.13
C SER A 110 -1.44 -0.35 -7.93
N GLU A 111 -1.22 -1.18 -6.91
CA GLU A 111 0.12 -1.67 -6.60
C GLU A 111 0.12 -3.18 -6.43
N VAL A 112 0.89 -3.87 -7.28
CA VAL A 112 1.15 -5.31 -7.19
C VAL A 112 2.55 -5.49 -6.65
N ILE A 113 2.66 -6.12 -5.47
CA ILE A 113 3.94 -6.45 -4.85
C ILE A 113 4.54 -7.66 -5.55
N GLY A 114 5.74 -7.47 -6.08
CA GLY A 114 6.46 -8.50 -6.82
C GLY A 114 6.17 -8.43 -8.32
N GLN A 115 6.86 -9.29 -9.06
CA GLN A 115 6.95 -9.17 -10.51
C GLN A 115 5.82 -9.94 -11.20
N VAL A 116 5.23 -9.31 -12.21
CA VAL A 116 4.23 -9.91 -13.11
C VAL A 116 4.93 -10.21 -14.42
N SER A 117 5.00 -11.48 -14.80
CA SER A 117 5.65 -11.91 -16.05
C SER A 117 4.67 -11.87 -17.22
N GLY A 118 4.95 -11.00 -18.19
CA GLY A 118 4.18 -10.91 -19.43
C GLY A 118 4.28 -12.17 -20.29
N THR A 119 5.39 -12.89 -20.20
CA THR A 119 5.59 -14.18 -20.89
C THR A 119 4.62 -15.23 -20.36
N ALA A 120 4.64 -15.45 -19.04
CA ALA A 120 3.76 -16.41 -18.37
C ALA A 120 2.26 -16.12 -18.58
N LEU A 121 1.87 -14.84 -18.64
CA LEU A 121 0.47 -14.45 -18.85
C LEU A 121 0.02 -14.71 -20.29
N GLY A 122 0.83 -14.36 -21.29
CA GLY A 122 0.51 -14.63 -22.69
C GLY A 122 0.48 -16.12 -23.03
N ASP A 123 1.37 -16.90 -22.43
CA ASP A 123 1.39 -18.36 -22.59
C ASP A 123 0.13 -18.99 -21.98
N TYR A 124 -0.30 -18.50 -20.81
CA TYR A 124 -1.55 -18.93 -20.17
C TYR A 124 -2.77 -18.66 -21.05
N VAL A 125 -2.89 -17.46 -21.63
CA VAL A 125 -4.00 -17.10 -22.52
C VAL A 125 -4.00 -17.99 -23.76
N THR A 126 -2.85 -18.16 -24.40
CA THR A 126 -2.71 -19.00 -25.61
C THR A 126 -3.12 -20.44 -25.34
N ALA A 127 -2.64 -21.03 -24.24
CA ALA A 127 -2.97 -22.40 -23.85
C ALA A 127 -4.47 -22.56 -23.51
N THR A 128 -4.99 -21.70 -22.65
CA THR A 128 -6.38 -21.77 -22.16
C THR A 128 -7.39 -21.60 -23.30
N CYS A 129 -7.12 -20.68 -24.23
CA CYS A 129 -8.02 -20.45 -25.36
C CYS A 129 -7.92 -21.54 -26.41
N ALA A 130 -6.72 -22.11 -26.63
CA ALA A 130 -6.55 -23.26 -27.51
C ALA A 130 -7.31 -24.50 -27.01
N GLU A 131 -7.34 -24.75 -25.70
CA GLU A 131 -8.15 -25.83 -25.09
C GLU A 131 -9.65 -25.65 -25.33
N GLN A 132 -10.12 -24.40 -25.46
CA GLN A 132 -11.50 -24.06 -25.81
C GLN A 132 -11.76 -24.03 -27.33
N GLY A 133 -10.77 -24.36 -28.15
CA GLY A 133 -10.88 -24.32 -29.61
C GLY A 133 -10.90 -22.90 -30.20
N LYS A 134 -10.50 -21.88 -29.42
CA LYS A 134 -10.40 -20.49 -29.87
C LYS A 134 -8.96 -20.19 -30.29
N THR A 135 -8.79 -19.64 -31.50
CA THR A 135 -7.49 -19.11 -31.95
C THR A 135 -7.37 -17.66 -31.51
N VAL A 136 -6.35 -17.36 -30.71
CA VAL A 136 -6.10 -16.01 -30.18
C VAL A 136 -4.76 -15.48 -30.68
N SER A 137 -4.68 -14.17 -30.89
CA SER A 137 -3.46 -13.44 -31.21
C SER A 137 -2.98 -12.70 -29.97
N VAL A 138 -1.75 -12.98 -29.54
CA VAL A 138 -1.11 -12.31 -28.40
C VAL A 138 0.05 -11.48 -28.92
N GLU A 139 -0.07 -10.17 -28.79
CA GLU A 139 0.94 -9.17 -29.17
C GLU A 139 1.61 -8.63 -27.89
N ARG A 140 2.94 -8.52 -27.90
CA ARG A 140 3.72 -7.92 -26.80
C ARG A 140 4.28 -6.59 -27.26
N VAL A 141 4.06 -5.55 -26.47
CA VAL A 141 4.56 -4.20 -26.70
C VAL A 141 5.36 -3.79 -25.48
N GLU A 142 6.63 -3.44 -25.68
CA GLU A 142 7.52 -2.96 -24.63
C GLU A 142 7.70 -1.45 -24.81
N LEU A 143 7.18 -0.69 -23.85
CA LEU A 143 7.32 0.76 -23.83
C LEU A 143 8.68 1.17 -23.25
N THR A 144 9.03 2.44 -23.47
CA THR A 144 10.27 3.00 -22.94
C THR A 144 10.29 2.94 -21.42
N HIS A 145 11.44 2.61 -20.87
CA HIS A 145 11.63 2.42 -19.45
C HIS A 145 11.57 3.75 -18.71
N LEU A 146 10.87 3.80 -17.59
CA LEU A 146 10.83 5.02 -16.80
C LEU A 146 12.16 5.25 -16.05
N PRO A 147 12.75 6.45 -16.15
CA PRO A 147 13.88 6.86 -15.32
C PRO A 147 13.59 6.69 -13.83
N GLY A 148 14.63 6.47 -13.02
CA GLY A 148 14.48 6.36 -11.57
C GLY A 148 13.88 7.62 -10.93
N LEU A 149 13.37 7.48 -9.70
CA LEU A 149 12.69 8.57 -8.95
C LEU A 149 13.56 9.81 -8.71
N LYS A 150 14.89 9.73 -8.88
CA LYS A 150 15.80 10.88 -8.78
C LYS A 150 15.71 11.82 -10.01
N GLU A 151 15.18 11.36 -11.13
CA GLU A 151 15.14 12.07 -12.42
C GLU A 151 13.70 12.45 -12.83
N MET A 152 12.92 13.05 -11.91
CA MET A 152 11.48 13.30 -12.09
C MET A 152 11.11 14.05 -13.37
N ASN A 153 11.86 15.07 -13.79
CA ASN A 153 11.54 15.82 -15.02
C ASN A 153 11.65 14.94 -16.27
N LYS A 154 12.68 14.07 -16.34
CA LYS A 154 12.82 13.12 -17.45
C LYS A 154 11.80 12.00 -17.33
N ARG A 155 11.42 11.62 -16.10
CA ARG A 155 10.38 10.63 -15.86
C ARG A 155 9.04 11.12 -16.42
N GLU A 156 8.67 12.37 -16.16
CA GLU A 156 7.45 12.99 -16.72
C GLU A 156 7.48 13.05 -18.25
N GLU A 157 8.62 13.40 -18.85
CA GLU A 157 8.81 13.39 -20.31
C GLU A 157 8.60 11.99 -20.90
N VAL A 158 9.23 10.96 -20.32
CA VAL A 158 9.09 9.57 -20.78
C VAL A 158 7.66 9.04 -20.55
N VAL A 159 6.98 9.43 -19.48
CA VAL A 159 5.54 9.11 -19.28
C VAL A 159 4.71 9.69 -20.43
N ALA A 160 4.96 10.95 -20.81
CA ALA A 160 4.21 11.60 -21.87
C ALA A 160 4.48 10.96 -23.25
N ASP A 161 5.73 10.61 -23.55
CA ASP A 161 6.10 9.92 -24.79
C ASP A 161 5.48 8.52 -24.85
N ASN A 162 5.55 7.76 -23.75
CA ASN A 162 4.91 6.44 -23.65
C ASN A 162 3.39 6.53 -23.77
N ASP A 163 2.75 7.54 -23.17
CA ASP A 163 1.31 7.75 -23.33
C ASP A 163 0.93 8.10 -24.78
N HIS A 164 1.80 8.82 -25.50
CA HIS A 164 1.59 9.09 -26.92
C HIS A 164 1.69 7.81 -27.76
N GLU A 165 2.72 7.00 -27.56
CA GLU A 165 2.90 5.71 -28.24
C GLU A 165 1.74 4.74 -27.94
N LEU A 166 1.35 4.65 -26.67
CA LEU A 166 0.21 3.85 -26.24
C LEU A 166 -1.09 4.36 -26.87
N GLY A 167 -1.30 5.68 -26.94
CA GLY A 167 -2.44 6.27 -27.63
C GLY A 167 -2.52 5.85 -29.09
N GLN A 168 -1.41 5.94 -29.83
CA GLN A 168 -1.36 5.50 -31.23
C GLN A 168 -1.68 4.01 -31.37
N LEU A 169 -1.14 3.16 -30.49
CA LEU A 169 -1.44 1.73 -30.48
C LEU A 169 -2.94 1.48 -30.25
N LEU A 170 -3.52 2.13 -29.26
CA LEU A 170 -4.94 1.97 -28.89
C LEU A 170 -5.88 2.47 -29.99
N GLU A 171 -5.50 3.49 -30.76
CA GLU A 171 -6.27 3.97 -31.92
C GLU A 171 -6.32 2.95 -33.08
N THR A 172 -5.33 2.06 -33.19
CA THR A 172 -5.35 1.00 -34.21
C THR A 172 -6.27 -0.18 -33.86
N LEU A 173 -6.83 -0.18 -32.65
CA LEU A 173 -7.67 -1.27 -32.18
C LEU A 173 -9.05 -1.21 -32.80
N ASP A 174 -9.47 -2.38 -33.27
CA ASP A 174 -10.78 -2.67 -33.82
C ASP A 174 -11.78 -3.00 -32.69
N ASN A 175 -12.80 -3.81 -32.94
CA ASN A 175 -13.89 -4.03 -31.97
C ASN A 175 -13.62 -5.18 -30.97
N ASP A 176 -12.62 -6.03 -31.16
CA ASP A 176 -12.41 -7.25 -30.36
C ASP A 176 -10.98 -7.34 -29.78
N TRP A 177 -10.78 -6.77 -28.59
CA TRP A 177 -9.45 -6.70 -27.97
C TRP A 177 -9.47 -6.72 -26.44
N THR A 178 -8.36 -7.16 -25.86
CA THR A 178 -8.05 -7.06 -24.44
C THR A 178 -6.64 -6.50 -24.28
N VAL A 179 -6.50 -5.40 -23.56
CA VAL A 179 -5.20 -4.78 -23.25
C VAL A 179 -4.88 -5.03 -21.79
N ILE A 180 -3.64 -5.45 -21.54
CA ILE A 180 -3.10 -5.72 -20.21
C ILE A 180 -1.84 -4.87 -20.08
N LEU A 181 -1.90 -3.85 -19.23
CA LEU A 181 -0.76 -3.01 -18.88
C LEU A 181 -0.18 -3.46 -17.54
N PHE A 182 1.13 -3.70 -17.52
CA PHE A 182 1.89 -4.14 -16.35
C PHE A 182 3.33 -3.66 -16.44
N SER A 183 4.10 -3.83 -15.35
CA SER A 183 5.56 -3.70 -15.38
C SER A 183 6.19 -5.10 -15.34
N ASP A 184 6.87 -5.49 -16.41
CA ASP A 184 7.68 -6.72 -16.42
C ASP A 184 8.95 -6.49 -15.56
N PRO A 185 9.58 -7.55 -15.03
CA PRO A 185 10.84 -7.40 -14.31
C PRO A 185 11.93 -7.01 -15.29
N ASN A 186 12.47 -5.81 -15.14
CA ASN A 186 13.68 -5.47 -15.85
C ASN A 186 14.91 -6.02 -15.10
N GLU A 187 15.93 -6.36 -15.86
CA GLU A 187 17.28 -6.79 -15.46
C GLU A 187 18.06 -5.75 -14.61
N PHE A 188 17.42 -4.66 -14.20
CA PHE A 188 18.04 -3.75 -13.26
C PHE A 188 18.11 -4.41 -11.89
N GLN A 189 19.31 -4.36 -11.32
CA GLN A 189 19.58 -4.82 -9.96
C GLN A 189 18.49 -4.24 -9.05
N THR A 190 17.83 -5.14 -8.31
CA THR A 190 17.04 -4.81 -7.14
C THR A 190 17.68 -3.60 -6.50
N TYR A 191 16.91 -2.52 -6.37
CA TYR A 191 17.33 -1.33 -5.64
C TYR A 191 18.01 -1.82 -4.36
N GLU A 192 19.34 -1.80 -4.35
CA GLU A 192 20.07 -1.89 -3.12
C GLU A 192 19.71 -0.56 -2.49
N PRO A 193 18.99 -0.53 -1.35
CA PRO A 193 18.81 0.71 -0.65
C PRO A 193 20.22 1.22 -0.37
N GLU A 194 20.67 2.16 -1.19
CA GLU A 194 21.55 3.22 -0.75
C GLU A 194 20.67 3.95 0.25
N PHE A 195 20.56 3.35 1.45
CA PHE A 195 20.23 4.07 2.65
C PHE A 195 21.04 5.33 2.49
N ILE A 196 20.37 6.47 2.31
CA ILE A 196 20.97 7.73 2.65
C ILE A 196 21.44 7.45 4.06
N GLU A 197 22.73 7.15 4.18
CA GLU A 197 23.41 6.89 5.43
C GLU A 197 22.91 8.01 6.29
N ALA A 198 22.06 7.64 7.25
CA ALA A 198 21.16 8.62 7.82
C ALA A 198 22.06 9.76 8.27
N VAL A 199 21.87 10.95 7.70
CA VAL A 199 22.66 12.14 8.04
C VAL A 199 22.44 12.52 9.53
N HIS A 200 21.70 11.67 10.26
CA HIS A 200 21.50 11.69 11.71
C HIS A 200 22.03 10.47 12.48
N THR A 201 22.55 9.40 11.85
CA THR A 201 23.26 8.34 12.60
C THR A 201 24.68 8.77 12.98
N ASP A 202 25.34 9.61 12.20
CA ASP A 202 26.67 10.12 12.60
C ASP A 202 26.61 11.05 13.82
N ILE A 203 25.53 11.81 14.00
CA ILE A 203 25.34 12.64 15.19
C ILE A 203 25.06 11.76 16.42
N ILE A 204 24.19 10.75 16.28
CA ILE A 204 23.76 9.91 17.43
C ILE A 204 24.84 8.88 17.81
N VAL A 205 25.59 8.34 16.84
CA VAL A 205 26.72 7.42 17.08
C VAL A 205 27.95 8.19 17.61
N SER A 206 28.16 9.44 17.18
CA SER A 206 29.15 10.35 17.78
C SER A 206 28.88 10.58 19.27
N ASP A 207 27.62 10.84 19.64
CA ASP A 207 27.28 11.19 21.03
C ASP A 207 27.29 10.00 21.99
N LEU A 208 27.09 8.78 21.47
CA LEU A 208 27.27 7.55 22.25
C LEU A 208 28.76 7.21 22.44
N LYS A 209 29.62 7.55 21.47
CA LYS A 209 31.08 7.31 21.56
C LYS A 209 31.84 8.42 22.29
N ARG A 210 31.27 9.64 22.39
CA ARG A 210 31.87 10.78 23.09
C ARG A 210 31.75 10.75 24.62
N HIS A 211 30.93 9.87 25.19
CA HIS A 211 30.78 9.79 26.66
C HIS A 211 31.87 9.02 27.41
N VAL A 212 32.92 8.52 26.71
CA VAL A 212 34.01 7.77 27.36
C VAL A 212 35.32 8.55 27.46
N GLN A 213 35.53 9.66 26.73
CA GLN A 213 36.80 10.39 26.82
C GLN A 213 36.64 11.92 26.70
N ASN A 214 36.94 12.58 27.82
CA ASN A 214 37.52 13.93 27.95
C ASN A 214 36.73 15.18 27.49
N LYS A 215 36.32 15.94 28.52
CA LYS A 215 36.81 17.30 28.83
C LYS A 215 36.56 18.43 27.81
N ARG A 216 35.57 19.28 28.15
CA ARG A 216 35.47 20.75 27.94
C ARG A 216 35.79 21.31 26.55
N VAL A 217 34.76 21.81 25.83
CA VAL A 217 34.72 23.18 25.26
C VAL A 217 33.25 23.60 25.13
N PHE A 218 32.86 24.69 25.80
CA PHE A 218 31.61 25.41 25.52
C PHE A 218 31.81 26.25 24.25
N ILE A 219 31.03 25.99 23.19
CA ILE A 219 30.87 26.94 22.08
C ILE A 219 29.45 27.49 22.15
N SER A 220 29.36 28.73 22.61
CA SER A 220 28.18 29.58 22.50
C SER A 220 27.96 29.92 21.02
N GLN A 221 26.94 29.34 20.40
CA GLN A 221 26.52 29.71 19.05
C GLN A 221 25.35 30.69 19.13
N ARG A 222 25.62 31.91 18.67
CA ARG A 222 24.70 33.05 18.64
C ARG A 222 23.45 32.72 17.84
N VAL A 223 22.30 33.02 18.43
CA VAL A 223 20.98 33.01 17.81
C VAL A 223 20.93 34.11 16.74
N SER A 224 20.85 33.74 15.46
CA SER A 224 20.46 34.65 14.38
C SER A 224 18.98 34.46 14.07
N ASN A 225 18.20 35.52 14.32
CA ASN A 225 16.81 35.66 13.91
C ASN A 225 16.73 35.60 12.38
N SER A 226 16.27 34.47 11.84
CA SER A 226 15.85 34.34 10.46
C SER A 226 14.39 33.89 10.45
N THR A 227 13.57 34.62 9.71
CA THR A 227 12.14 34.36 9.54
C THR A 227 11.95 33.04 8.81
N ASN A 228 11.69 31.98 9.58
CA ASN A 228 11.50 30.61 9.12
C ASN A 228 10.22 30.45 8.28
N ASN A 229 10.37 30.46 6.95
CA ASN A 229 9.43 29.87 6.01
C ASN A 229 9.79 28.38 5.80
N LEU A 230 9.64 27.59 6.86
CA LEU A 230 9.76 26.15 6.80
C LEU A 230 8.45 25.54 6.26
N PRO A 231 8.51 24.40 5.53
CA PRO A 231 7.34 23.77 4.93
C PRO A 231 6.25 23.50 5.96
N LEU A 232 4.97 23.64 5.56
CA LEU A 232 3.78 23.56 6.42
C LEU A 232 3.70 22.32 7.33
N PHE A 233 4.38 21.24 6.96
CA PHE A 233 4.40 19.99 7.70
C PHE A 233 5.38 19.97 8.88
N GLU A 234 6.34 20.89 8.95
CA GLU A 234 7.22 21.01 10.13
C GLU A 234 6.53 21.71 11.31
N LYS A 235 5.47 22.48 11.03
CA LYS A 235 4.63 23.11 12.06
C LYS A 235 3.55 22.20 12.62
N TYR A 236 3.29 21.04 12.01
CA TYR A 236 2.20 20.15 12.44
C TYR A 236 2.71 19.07 13.40
N GLN A 237 2.70 19.40 14.69
CA GLN A 237 2.95 18.42 15.75
C GLN A 237 1.64 17.66 16.06
N PHE A 238 1.38 16.56 15.34
CA PHE A 238 0.17 15.72 15.50
C PHE A 238 -0.03 15.24 16.95
N PHE A 239 1.06 15.03 17.70
CA PHE A 239 1.04 14.72 19.12
C PHE A 239 1.81 15.80 19.88
N THR A 240 1.10 16.84 20.31
CA THR A 240 1.68 17.79 21.26
C THR A 240 2.07 17.04 22.53
N PRO A 241 3.10 17.48 23.27
CA PRO A 241 3.53 16.77 24.47
C PRO A 241 2.39 16.64 25.49
N GLY A 242 1.46 17.61 25.49
CA GLY A 242 0.24 17.57 26.29
C GLY A 242 -0.74 16.47 25.88
N ILE A 243 -1.01 16.27 24.58
CA ILE A 243 -1.91 15.19 24.11
C ILE A 243 -1.33 13.83 24.47
N PHE A 244 -0.01 13.65 24.33
CA PHE A 244 0.65 12.40 24.66
C PHE A 244 0.58 12.09 26.17
N MET A 245 0.86 13.08 27.02
CA MET A 245 0.71 12.92 28.48
C MET A 245 -0.74 12.67 28.89
N ALA A 246 -1.71 13.30 28.23
CA ALA A 246 -3.13 13.08 28.48
C ALA A 246 -3.58 11.66 28.09
N LEU A 247 -3.08 11.11 26.97
CA LEU A 247 -3.36 9.73 26.57
C LEU A 247 -2.78 8.71 27.56
N ILE A 248 -1.57 8.94 28.07
CA ILE A 248 -0.99 8.07 29.10
C ILE A 248 -1.83 8.12 30.39
N ALA A 249 -2.21 9.32 30.83
CA ALA A 249 -3.06 9.47 32.01
C ALA A 249 -4.44 8.81 31.81
N LEU A 250 -5.04 8.94 30.62
CA LEU A 250 -6.30 8.30 30.26
C LEU A 250 -6.22 6.78 30.40
N VAL A 251 -5.16 6.16 29.89
CA VAL A 251 -4.96 4.70 29.99
C VAL A 251 -4.86 4.26 31.45
N VAL A 252 -4.13 5.00 32.29
CA VAL A 252 -4.02 4.70 33.73
C VAL A 252 -5.40 4.80 34.41
N ILE A 253 -6.15 5.87 34.15
CA ILE A 253 -7.49 6.06 34.74
C ILE A 253 -8.46 4.95 34.28
N LEU A 254 -8.47 4.59 33.00
CA LEU A 254 -9.32 3.53 32.47
C LEU A 254 -8.98 2.15 33.05
N SER A 255 -7.70 1.88 33.33
CA SER A 255 -7.28 0.64 33.99
C SER A 255 -7.82 0.53 35.43
N ILE A 256 -7.79 1.62 36.19
CA ILE A 256 -8.34 1.64 37.55
C ILE A 256 -9.87 1.55 37.51
N LEU A 257 -10.50 2.25 36.57
CA LEU A 257 -11.95 2.24 36.39
C LEU A 257 -12.46 0.83 36.04
N THR A 258 -11.81 0.11 35.14
CA THR A 258 -12.22 -1.24 34.75
C THR A 258 -12.11 -2.24 35.89
N VAL A 259 -11.08 -2.13 36.74
CA VAL A 259 -10.98 -2.93 37.98
C VAL A 259 -12.10 -2.57 38.95
N GLY A 260 -12.40 -1.27 39.12
CA GLY A 260 -13.51 -0.81 39.96
C GLY A 260 -14.88 -1.33 39.51
N LEU A 261 -15.15 -1.29 38.20
CA LEU A 261 -16.40 -1.82 37.62
C LEU A 261 -16.51 -3.34 37.83
N LYS A 262 -15.41 -4.09 37.70
CA LYS A 262 -15.41 -5.53 37.97
C LYS A 262 -15.71 -5.84 39.44
N ALA A 263 -15.17 -5.05 40.37
CA ALA A 263 -15.46 -5.21 41.78
C ALA A 263 -16.94 -4.91 42.11
N LEU A 264 -17.51 -3.86 41.52
CA LEU A 264 -18.93 -3.52 41.69
C LEU A 264 -19.85 -4.57 41.08
N ALA A 265 -19.51 -5.11 39.90
CA ALA A 265 -20.28 -6.16 39.25
C ALA A 265 -20.24 -7.49 40.02
N SER A 266 -19.23 -7.71 40.87
CA SER A 266 -19.07 -8.93 41.68
C SER A 266 -19.87 -8.90 42.99
N LEU A 267 -20.58 -7.82 43.29
CA LEU A 267 -21.43 -7.73 44.49
C LEU A 267 -22.71 -8.52 44.27
N GLU A 268 -22.68 -9.78 44.69
CA GLU A 268 -23.89 -10.60 44.81
C GLU A 268 -24.55 -10.35 46.17
N VAL A 269 -25.85 -10.06 46.17
CA VAL A 269 -26.64 -9.98 47.41
C VAL A 269 -27.06 -11.41 47.77
N SER A 270 -26.64 -11.90 48.93
CA SER A 270 -27.07 -13.23 49.40
C SER A 270 -28.53 -13.18 49.84
N TYR A 271 -29.43 -13.55 48.93
CA TYR A 271 -30.87 -13.64 49.22
C TYR A 271 -31.21 -14.80 50.17
N GLY A 272 -30.31 -15.77 50.36
CA GLY A 272 -30.51 -16.90 51.28
C GLY A 272 -30.54 -16.51 52.76
N ALA A 273 -30.05 -15.33 53.14
CA ALA A 273 -30.20 -14.81 54.50
C ALA A 273 -31.61 -14.26 54.79
N PHE A 274 -32.41 -14.06 53.75
CA PHE A 274 -33.82 -13.67 53.85
C PHE A 274 -34.77 -14.87 53.67
N ASP A 275 -34.26 -16.06 53.35
CA ASP A 275 -35.06 -17.27 53.29
C ASP A 275 -35.37 -17.80 54.70
N LYS A 276 -36.66 -18.05 54.92
CA LYS A 276 -37.31 -18.34 56.19
C LYS A 276 -37.07 -19.78 56.67
N GLU A 277 -35.84 -20.29 56.57
CA GLU A 277 -35.48 -21.65 57.01
C GLU A 277 -34.76 -21.69 58.37
N ASN A 278 -34.54 -20.54 59.01
CA ASN A 278 -34.05 -20.45 60.40
C ASN A 278 -35.19 -20.52 61.45
N GLY A 279 -36.40 -20.90 61.04
CA GLY A 279 -37.52 -21.13 61.94
C GLY A 279 -37.38 -22.49 62.66
N PRO A 280 -37.78 -22.60 63.94
CA PRO A 280 -37.60 -23.80 64.78
C PRO A 280 -38.29 -25.09 64.29
N ALA A 281 -38.89 -25.08 63.09
CA ALA A 281 -39.48 -26.25 62.43
C ALA A 281 -38.47 -27.12 61.64
N ALA A 282 -37.27 -26.60 61.31
CA ALA A 282 -36.24 -27.37 60.61
C ALA A 282 -35.41 -28.29 61.54
N GLN A 283 -35.51 -28.11 62.86
CA GLN A 283 -34.87 -28.98 63.85
C GLN A 283 -35.79 -30.11 64.31
N ARG A 284 -36.31 -30.92 63.40
CA ARG A 284 -36.81 -32.27 63.74
C ARG A 284 -36.57 -33.25 62.60
N LYS A 285 -35.47 -34.00 62.69
CA LYS A 285 -35.55 -35.45 62.90
C LYS A 285 -34.17 -36.07 63.22
N PRO A 286 -34.16 -37.13 64.03
CA PRO A 286 -35.26 -37.64 64.85
C PRO A 286 -35.45 -36.83 66.14
#